data_AF-A0A8T6N6H5-F1
#
_entry.id   AF-A0A8T6N6H5-F1
#
_cell.length_a   1.000
_cell.length_b   1.000
_cell.length_c   1.000
_cell.angle_alpha   90.00
_cell.angle_beta   90.00
_cell.angle_gamma   90.00
#
_symmetry.space_group_name_H-M   'P 1'
#
loop_
_entity.id
_entity.type
_entity.pdbx_description
1 polymer ?
#
loop_
_entity_poly.entity_id
_entity_poly.type
_entity_poly.pdbx_seq_one_letter_code
_entity_poly.pdbx_strand_id
1 'polypeptide(L)'
;MLCLPRSQCLPEVSHDPSAYLNLEASPIVSAVEDLGEIDLGDLSSQANQEGNADRLKTKSLFDLSKHTIFDGSRSKQMYAIAVLDSAVKKIRSAQLGEKHKTRLCQGRLVGGLVAAGHLNEAEALSQLVAAALANTDNASGAEKDVRDGFEDGKKSPVDPPPMEERASSDLVVKIAKQLPPPTPVDTTTTTDNDDDDWADPEPLIVKTDPKPYPIESLPPIIKDAVLEVAEFVQAPVPIVASSALAAIATVAQGHFDVRRAEGLSGPISLFCLAIADSGDRKTSAARFSKTIQQHEKNERERLAPEWKKYQGLMDSWESKRQGLKQKLRQQQQKEDPNVDETEDELVELQQSQPEPPRMPRWQYQDFTIEALSKGMMGWPAAVIESDESGSVFGGYSMREAAMKVLADLNRFWDGKPIHVDRRQSESYLIDGVRLSVS
;
A
#
# COMPACT_ATOMS: atom_id res chain seq x y z
N MET A 1 40.85 -32.39 -19.93
CA MET A 1 41.44 -32.00 -21.23
C MET A 1 41.35 -30.47 -21.32
N LEU A 2 42.46 -29.77 -21.00
CA LEU A 2 43.32 -29.00 -21.92
C LEU A 2 42.76 -27.57 -22.17
N CYS A 3 43.24 -26.50 -21.48
CA CYS A 3 44.43 -25.65 -21.76
C CYS A 3 44.32 -24.90 -23.11
N LEU A 4 44.54 -23.59 -23.35
CA LEU A 4 45.15 -22.35 -22.76
C LEU A 4 44.86 -21.19 -23.80
N PRO A 5 45.38 -19.91 -23.79
CA PRO A 5 46.17 -19.08 -22.84
C PRO A 5 45.69 -17.59 -22.62
N ARG A 6 46.41 -16.87 -21.75
CA ARG A 6 46.37 -15.42 -21.40
C ARG A 6 47.04 -14.49 -22.44
N SER A 7 46.48 -13.27 -22.62
CA SER A 7 47.15 -11.98 -22.95
C SER A 7 46.02 -10.93 -23.19
N GLN A 8 45.93 -9.70 -22.69
CA GLN A 8 46.87 -8.68 -22.20
C GLN A 8 46.08 -7.62 -21.37
N CYS A 9 46.70 -7.12 -20.29
CA CYS A 9 46.68 -5.73 -19.78
C CYS A 9 45.34 -5.01 -19.52
N LEU A 10 44.95 -4.93 -18.24
CA LEU A 10 44.19 -3.79 -17.67
C LEU A 10 45.06 -3.15 -16.56
N PRO A 11 45.07 -1.82 -16.43
CA PRO A 11 45.95 -1.12 -15.51
C PRO A 11 45.49 -1.29 -14.06
N GLU A 12 46.46 -1.58 -13.17
CA GLU A 12 46.29 -1.49 -11.73
C GLU A 12 45.90 -0.05 -11.36
N VAL A 13 44.68 0.15 -10.88
CA VAL A 13 44.28 1.41 -10.23
C VAL A 13 44.59 1.27 -8.75
N SER A 14 45.59 2.03 -8.29
CA SER A 14 46.03 2.09 -6.91
C SER A 14 44.89 2.53 -5.99
N HIS A 15 44.66 1.80 -4.90
CA HIS A 15 43.79 2.21 -3.81
C HIS A 15 44.43 3.36 -3.04
N ASP A 16 43.98 4.59 -3.31
CA ASP A 16 44.16 5.74 -2.42
C ASP A 16 42.86 5.99 -1.63
N PRO A 17 42.82 5.73 -0.31
CA PRO A 17 41.66 5.99 0.54
C PRO A 17 41.29 7.48 0.68
N SER A 18 42.15 8.39 0.19
CA SER A 18 41.96 9.85 0.30
C SER A 18 40.94 10.42 -0.68
N ALA A 19 40.53 9.68 -1.70
CA ALA A 19 39.65 10.17 -2.76
C ALA A 19 38.16 10.30 -2.35
N TYR A 20 37.79 9.92 -1.13
CA TYR A 20 36.40 9.95 -0.63
C TYR A 20 35.98 11.26 0.06
N LEU A 21 36.80 12.31 -0.02
CA LEU A 21 36.48 13.63 0.54
C LEU A 21 36.69 14.72 -0.51
N ASN A 22 35.76 14.84 -1.45
CA ASN A 22 35.56 16.08 -2.20
C ASN A 22 34.06 16.26 -2.48
N LEU A 23 33.33 16.71 -1.45
CA LEU A 23 31.93 17.14 -1.53
C LEU A 23 31.75 18.48 -2.26
N GLU A 24 32.83 19.13 -2.70
CA GLU A 24 32.79 20.46 -3.33
C GLU A 24 32.69 20.44 -4.88
N ALA A 25 32.64 19.27 -5.52
CA ALA A 25 32.58 19.17 -6.99
C ALA A 25 31.22 18.71 -7.55
N SER A 26 30.14 18.76 -6.76
CA SER A 26 28.80 18.42 -7.25
C SER A 26 28.10 19.64 -7.87
N PRO A 27 27.60 19.57 -9.13
CA PRO A 27 26.88 20.65 -9.80
C PRO A 27 25.56 21.08 -9.13
N ILE A 28 25.17 20.43 -8.02
CA ILE A 28 23.99 20.76 -7.23
C ILE A 28 24.27 21.96 -6.29
N VAL A 29 25.51 22.16 -5.85
CA VAL A 29 25.86 23.23 -4.90
C VAL A 29 25.78 24.61 -5.56
N SER A 30 26.00 24.74 -6.87
CA SER A 30 25.92 26.03 -7.57
C SER A 30 24.49 26.47 -7.89
N ALA A 31 23.46 25.65 -7.63
CA ALA A 31 22.06 25.98 -7.93
C ALA A 31 21.29 26.49 -6.70
N VAL A 32 21.89 26.45 -5.51
CA VAL A 32 21.24 26.84 -4.25
C VAL A 32 21.40 28.36 -3.98
N GLU A 33 22.28 29.05 -4.70
CA GLU A 33 22.51 30.50 -4.50
C GLU A 33 21.54 31.42 -5.27
N ASP A 34 20.65 30.89 -6.13
CA ASP A 34 19.83 31.69 -7.06
C ASP A 34 18.31 31.69 -6.79
N LEU A 35 17.82 31.16 -5.67
CA LEU A 35 16.39 31.22 -5.33
C LEU A 35 16.11 32.37 -4.35
N GLY A 36 15.68 33.50 -4.92
CA GLY A 36 15.25 34.70 -4.20
C GLY A 36 14.09 34.47 -3.23
N GLU A 37 14.05 35.31 -2.21
CA GLU A 37 13.12 35.31 -1.08
C GLU A 37 11.65 35.25 -1.50
N ILE A 38 10.87 34.36 -0.87
CA ILE A 38 9.40 34.29 -0.96
C ILE A 38 8.83 34.82 0.36
N ASP A 39 8.09 35.92 0.28
CA ASP A 39 7.38 36.56 1.40
C ASP A 39 6.07 35.79 1.73
N LEU A 40 5.88 35.43 3.00
CA LEU A 40 4.81 34.54 3.52
C LEU A 40 3.87 35.25 4.52
N GLY A 41 3.60 36.53 4.32
CA GLY A 41 2.62 37.28 5.10
C GLY A 41 1.22 37.27 4.52
N ASP A 42 0.44 36.17 4.65
CA ASP A 42 -1.04 36.24 4.65
C ASP A 42 -1.76 34.90 4.92
N LEU A 43 -1.64 34.32 6.13
CA LEU A 43 -2.51 33.19 6.55
C LEU A 43 -2.95 33.22 8.03
N SER A 44 -2.76 34.31 8.76
CA SER A 44 -2.99 34.38 10.21
C SER A 44 -4.33 35.02 10.64
N SER A 45 -5.43 34.76 9.93
CA SER A 45 -6.72 35.34 10.31
C SER A 45 -7.90 34.38 10.15
N GLN A 46 -7.89 33.21 10.80
CA GLN A 46 -9.14 32.43 10.93
C GLN A 46 -9.18 31.32 12.02
N ALA A 47 -8.39 31.40 13.08
CA ALA A 47 -8.46 30.42 14.17
C ALA A 47 -8.42 31.09 15.54
N ASN A 48 -9.49 31.79 15.90
CA ASN A 48 -9.77 32.17 17.29
C ASN A 48 -11.26 32.46 17.45
N GLN A 49 -12.04 31.43 17.77
CA GLN A 49 -13.30 31.53 18.52
C GLN A 49 -13.82 30.12 18.78
N GLU A 50 -13.61 29.65 20.02
CA GLU A 50 -14.64 29.09 20.92
C GLU A 50 -13.98 28.24 22.00
N GLY A 51 -13.99 28.78 23.22
CA GLY A 51 -13.87 28.00 24.44
C GLY A 51 -15.20 28.04 25.19
N ASN A 52 -15.61 26.93 25.82
CA ASN A 52 -15.59 26.75 27.28
C ASN A 52 -16.51 25.58 27.72
N ALA A 53 -15.95 24.75 28.62
CA ALA A 53 -16.55 23.95 29.70
C ALA A 53 -17.77 23.03 29.47
N ASP A 54 -17.59 21.72 29.74
CA ASP A 54 -18.19 21.17 30.96
C ASP A 54 -17.46 19.95 31.55
N ARG A 55 -17.46 19.89 32.88
CA ARG A 55 -16.74 18.94 33.74
C ARG A 55 -17.58 17.67 33.92
N LEU A 56 -17.22 16.57 33.26
CA LEU A 56 -17.73 15.23 33.61
C LEU A 56 -16.58 14.35 34.10
N LYS A 57 -16.73 13.90 35.34
CA LYS A 57 -15.81 13.07 36.12
C LYS A 57 -15.33 11.87 35.29
N THR A 58 -14.05 11.85 34.98
CA THR A 58 -13.35 10.68 34.41
C THR A 58 -13.39 9.53 35.42
N LYS A 59 -14.33 8.60 35.23
CA LYS A 59 -14.12 7.23 35.71
C LYS A 59 -13.03 6.64 34.85
N SER A 60 -11.89 6.32 35.48
CA SER A 60 -10.82 5.51 34.91
C SER A 60 -11.41 4.31 34.20
N LEU A 61 -11.19 4.22 32.88
CA LEU A 61 -11.62 3.13 32.00
C LEU A 61 -10.53 2.05 31.85
N PHE A 62 -9.49 2.10 32.69
CA PHE A 62 -8.40 1.13 32.69
C PHE A 62 -8.34 0.38 34.04
N ASP A 63 -9.30 -0.52 34.22
CA ASP A 63 -9.10 -1.74 35.00
C ASP A 63 -9.04 -2.91 34.00
N LEU A 64 -7.89 -3.08 33.35
CA LEU A 64 -7.62 -4.15 32.38
C LEU A 64 -7.10 -5.44 33.07
N SER A 65 -7.35 -5.60 34.37
CA SER A 65 -6.87 -6.77 35.14
C SER A 65 -7.87 -7.92 35.29
N LYS A 66 -9.04 -7.87 34.64
CA LYS A 66 -10.04 -8.96 34.73
C LYS A 66 -10.59 -9.34 33.36
N HIS A 67 -10.12 -10.50 32.89
CA HIS A 67 -10.64 -11.32 31.78
C HIS A 67 -10.21 -10.94 30.34
N THR A 68 -9.09 -11.52 29.89
CA THR A 68 -8.94 -11.89 28.47
C THR A 68 -9.28 -13.37 28.32
N ILE A 69 -10.58 -13.66 28.43
CA ILE A 69 -11.15 -14.80 27.71
C ILE A 69 -11.58 -14.20 26.37
N PHE A 70 -11.18 -14.81 25.25
CA PHE A 70 -11.73 -14.50 23.93
C PHE A 70 -13.24 -14.73 24.02
N ASP A 71 -14.00 -13.69 24.32
CA ASP A 71 -15.45 -13.76 24.36
C ASP A 71 -15.95 -13.75 22.91
N GLY A 72 -16.28 -14.95 22.40
CA GLY A 72 -16.84 -15.12 21.08
C GLY A 72 -18.10 -14.28 20.84
N SER A 73 -18.77 -13.82 21.89
CA SER A 73 -19.90 -12.88 21.82
C SER A 73 -19.46 -11.50 21.29
N ARG A 74 -18.34 -10.97 21.78
CA ARG A 74 -17.83 -9.63 21.38
C ARG A 74 -17.36 -9.62 19.92
N SER A 75 -16.76 -10.70 19.44
CA SER A 75 -16.35 -10.86 18.04
C SER A 75 -17.55 -10.94 17.09
N LYS A 76 -18.62 -11.64 17.48
CA LYS A 76 -19.87 -11.73 16.71
C LYS A 76 -20.59 -10.38 16.62
N GLN A 77 -20.60 -9.60 17.70
CA GLN A 77 -21.14 -8.23 17.71
C GLN A 77 -20.36 -7.30 16.77
N MET A 78 -19.02 -7.34 16.79
CA MET A 78 -18.20 -6.53 15.88
C MET A 78 -18.44 -6.88 14.41
N TYR A 79 -18.60 -8.16 14.09
CA TYR A 79 -18.99 -8.59 12.75
C TYR A 79 -20.37 -8.05 12.35
N ALA A 80 -21.35 -8.14 13.25
CA ALA A 80 -22.70 -7.66 12.97
C ALA A 80 -22.74 -6.14 12.74
N ILE A 81 -21.95 -5.35 13.49
CA ILE A 81 -21.77 -3.91 13.28
C ILE A 81 -21.18 -3.63 11.89
N ALA A 82 -20.13 -4.36 11.49
CA ALA A 82 -19.53 -4.21 10.16
C ALA A 82 -20.51 -4.55 9.02
N VAL A 83 -21.40 -5.54 9.23
CA VAL A 83 -22.46 -5.88 8.28
C VAL A 83 -23.51 -4.77 8.19
N LEU A 84 -23.89 -4.16 9.31
CA LEU A 84 -24.79 -3.00 9.34
C LEU A 84 -24.20 -1.81 8.55
N ASP A 85 -22.93 -1.48 8.77
CA ASP A 85 -22.24 -0.41 8.03
C ASP A 85 -22.20 -0.68 6.52
N SER A 86 -21.92 -1.92 6.13
CA SER A 86 -21.95 -2.35 4.73
C SER A 86 -23.37 -2.23 4.13
N ALA A 87 -24.40 -2.62 4.88
CA ALA A 87 -25.79 -2.53 4.45
C ALA A 87 -26.22 -1.06 4.23
N VAL A 88 -25.85 -0.15 5.15
CA VAL A 88 -26.08 1.29 5.04
C VAL A 88 -25.42 1.85 3.76
N LYS A 89 -24.16 1.51 3.50
CA LYS A 89 -23.43 1.95 2.30
C LYS A 89 -24.12 1.47 1.01
N LYS A 90 -24.51 0.19 0.95
CA LYS A 90 -25.21 -0.40 -0.21
C LYS A 90 -26.55 0.26 -0.49
N ILE A 91 -27.31 0.63 0.55
CA ILE A 91 -28.58 1.36 0.36
C ILE A 91 -28.32 2.78 -0.18
N ARG A 92 -27.31 3.48 0.35
CA ARG A 92 -26.97 4.85 -0.11
C ARG A 92 -26.47 4.90 -1.54
N SER A 93 -25.76 3.87 -2.01
CA SER A 93 -25.17 3.82 -3.35
C SER A 93 -25.98 3.04 -4.40
N ALA A 94 -27.20 2.59 -4.08
CA ALA A 94 -28.02 1.78 -4.99
C ALA A 94 -28.45 2.57 -6.23
N GLN A 95 -28.26 1.97 -7.42
CA GLN A 95 -28.59 2.58 -8.72
C GLN A 95 -30.10 2.63 -8.99
N LEU A 96 -30.52 3.53 -9.89
CA LEU A 96 -31.91 3.71 -10.31
C LEU A 96 -32.44 2.39 -10.91
N GLY A 97 -33.53 1.85 -10.34
CA GLY A 97 -34.11 0.55 -10.73
C GLY A 97 -33.83 -0.60 -9.75
N GLU A 98 -32.74 -0.55 -8.97
CA GLU A 98 -32.38 -1.58 -8.00
C GLU A 98 -32.68 -1.20 -6.54
N LYS A 99 -32.98 0.08 -6.28
CA LYS A 99 -33.15 0.64 -4.93
C LYS A 99 -34.14 -0.16 -4.06
N HIS A 100 -35.28 -0.55 -4.61
CA HIS A 100 -36.32 -1.32 -3.90
C HIS A 100 -35.79 -2.69 -3.44
N LYS A 101 -35.20 -3.46 -4.36
CA LYS A 101 -34.63 -4.78 -4.07
C LYS A 101 -33.48 -4.68 -3.06
N THR A 102 -32.60 -3.68 -3.21
CA THR A 102 -31.48 -3.49 -2.30
C THR A 102 -31.94 -3.16 -0.88
N ARG A 103 -32.94 -2.28 -0.70
CA ARG A 103 -33.52 -1.96 0.62
C ARG A 103 -34.11 -3.19 1.31
N LEU A 104 -34.91 -3.98 0.58
CA LEU A 104 -35.50 -5.22 1.10
C LEU A 104 -34.43 -6.24 1.50
N CYS A 105 -33.45 -6.51 0.62
CA CYS A 105 -32.40 -7.49 0.89
C CYS A 105 -31.49 -7.08 2.05
N GLN A 106 -31.11 -5.80 2.13
CA GLN A 106 -30.28 -5.30 3.24
C GLN A 106 -31.08 -5.24 4.55
N GLY A 107 -32.36 -4.84 4.51
CA GLY A 107 -33.26 -4.91 5.67
C GLY A 107 -33.37 -6.33 6.21
N ARG A 108 -33.56 -7.32 5.33
CA ARG A 108 -33.66 -8.74 5.73
C ARG A 108 -32.39 -9.28 6.40
N LEU A 109 -31.21 -8.93 5.87
CA LEU A 109 -29.94 -9.36 6.44
C LEU A 109 -29.73 -8.80 7.85
N VAL A 110 -29.96 -7.50 8.04
CA VAL A 110 -29.78 -6.84 9.34
C VAL A 110 -30.86 -7.26 10.33
N GLY A 111 -32.11 -7.43 9.88
CA GLY A 111 -33.19 -7.97 10.70
C GLY A 111 -32.88 -9.37 11.24
N GLY A 112 -32.21 -10.21 10.43
CA GLY A 112 -31.73 -11.52 10.87
C GLY A 112 -30.66 -11.45 11.97
N LEU A 113 -29.71 -10.50 11.87
CA LEU A 113 -28.69 -10.28 12.90
C LEU A 113 -29.26 -9.71 14.20
N VAL A 114 -30.28 -8.84 14.10
CA VAL A 114 -31.02 -8.33 15.26
C VAL A 114 -31.79 -9.45 15.95
N ALA A 115 -32.46 -10.32 15.20
CA ALA A 115 -33.17 -11.48 15.77
C ALA A 115 -32.23 -12.51 16.41
N ALA A 116 -30.98 -12.60 15.95
CA ALA A 116 -29.93 -13.40 16.59
C ALA A 116 -29.28 -12.70 17.81
N GLY A 117 -29.70 -11.47 18.14
CA GLY A 117 -29.26 -10.74 19.34
C GLY A 117 -27.92 -10.01 19.20
N HIS A 118 -27.39 -9.87 17.98
CA HIS A 118 -26.07 -9.26 17.75
C HIS A 118 -26.11 -7.74 17.52
N LEU A 119 -27.30 -7.16 17.31
CA LEU A 119 -27.50 -5.74 17.05
C LEU A 119 -28.71 -5.19 17.83
N ASN A 120 -28.64 -3.91 18.21
CA ASN A 120 -29.78 -3.19 18.77
C ASN A 120 -30.81 -2.86 17.67
N GLU A 121 -32.06 -3.28 17.86
CA GLU A 121 -33.14 -3.11 16.89
C GLU A 121 -33.39 -1.64 16.52
N ALA A 122 -33.50 -0.76 17.52
CA ALA A 122 -33.85 0.64 17.30
C ALA A 122 -32.73 1.38 16.54
N GLU A 123 -31.48 1.10 16.90
CA GLU A 123 -30.31 1.71 16.26
C GLU A 123 -30.14 1.20 14.83
N ALA A 124 -30.18 -0.11 14.62
CA ALA A 124 -30.04 -0.71 13.30
C ALA A 124 -31.13 -0.24 12.33
N LEU A 125 -32.39 -0.21 12.78
CA LEU A 125 -33.50 0.25 11.96
C LEU A 125 -33.39 1.75 11.64
N SER A 126 -33.01 2.58 12.62
CA SER A 126 -32.82 4.02 12.43
C SER A 126 -31.76 4.30 11.35
N GLN A 127 -30.62 3.62 11.40
CA GLN A 127 -29.54 3.80 10.44
C GLN A 127 -29.94 3.37 9.01
N LEU A 128 -30.66 2.26 8.86
CA LEU A 128 -31.13 1.79 7.56
C LEU A 128 -32.20 2.70 6.95
N VAL A 129 -33.14 3.21 7.77
CA VAL A 129 -34.15 4.17 7.31
C VAL A 129 -33.50 5.48 6.89
N ALA A 130 -32.56 6.01 7.68
CA ALA A 130 -31.80 7.21 7.30
C ALA A 130 -31.03 7.02 5.99
N ALA A 131 -30.44 5.83 5.77
CA ALA A 131 -29.77 5.49 4.53
C ALA A 131 -30.72 5.46 3.32
N ALA A 132 -31.93 4.92 3.50
CA ALA A 132 -32.92 4.82 2.43
C ALA A 132 -33.53 6.17 2.06
N LEU A 133 -33.76 7.04 3.05
CA LEU A 133 -34.26 8.41 2.84
C LEU A 133 -33.24 9.29 2.11
N ALA A 134 -31.94 9.08 2.33
CA ALA A 134 -30.88 9.81 1.64
C ALA A 134 -30.75 9.46 0.14
N ASN A 135 -31.34 8.35 -0.30
CA ASN A 135 -31.24 7.86 -1.68
C ASN A 135 -32.63 7.51 -2.27
N THR A 136 -33.61 8.41 -2.16
CA THR A 136 -34.98 8.17 -2.69
C THR A 136 -35.72 9.46 -3.01
N ASP A 137 -36.61 9.40 -4.01
CA ASP A 137 -37.59 10.46 -4.30
C ASP A 137 -38.95 10.18 -3.65
N ASN A 138 -39.18 8.93 -3.21
CA ASN A 138 -40.38 8.51 -2.47
C ASN A 138 -39.96 8.03 -1.07
N ALA A 139 -40.10 8.92 -0.08
CA ALA A 139 -39.73 8.66 1.31
C ALA A 139 -40.58 7.56 1.96
N SER A 140 -41.91 7.62 1.76
CA SER A 140 -42.86 6.66 2.34
C SER A 140 -42.64 5.24 1.82
N GLY A 141 -42.42 5.10 0.51
CA GLY A 141 -42.10 3.80 -0.10
C GLY A 141 -40.76 3.24 0.38
N ALA A 142 -39.72 4.09 0.47
CA ALA A 142 -38.40 3.66 0.91
C ALA A 142 -38.35 3.20 2.36
N GLU A 143 -39.05 3.90 3.26
CA GLU A 143 -39.18 3.49 4.65
C GLU A 143 -39.93 2.17 4.77
N LYS A 144 -41.04 2.02 4.02
CA LYS A 144 -41.81 0.78 4.00
C LYS A 144 -40.95 -0.41 3.52
N ASP A 145 -40.20 -0.25 2.44
CA ASP A 145 -39.32 -1.30 1.90
C ASP A 145 -38.28 -1.78 2.94
N VAL A 146 -37.67 -0.85 3.68
CA VAL A 146 -36.70 -1.19 4.73
C VAL A 146 -37.38 -1.90 5.90
N ARG A 147 -38.53 -1.40 6.37
CA ARG A 147 -39.28 -2.01 7.48
C ARG A 147 -39.80 -3.40 7.12
N ASP A 148 -40.37 -3.58 5.94
CA ASP A 148 -40.88 -4.86 5.45
C ASP A 148 -39.73 -5.88 5.34
N GLY A 149 -38.58 -5.47 4.79
CA GLY A 149 -37.38 -6.32 4.74
C GLY A 149 -36.85 -6.67 6.13
N PHE A 150 -36.79 -5.70 7.04
CA PHE A 150 -36.29 -5.88 8.40
C PHE A 150 -37.17 -6.84 9.22
N GLU A 151 -38.49 -6.71 9.13
CA GLU A 151 -39.44 -7.63 9.77
C GLU A 151 -39.43 -9.03 9.14
N ASP A 152 -39.20 -9.15 7.82
CA ASP A 152 -38.97 -10.45 7.17
C ASP A 152 -37.67 -11.10 7.65
N GLY A 153 -36.61 -10.29 7.82
CA GLY A 153 -35.33 -10.71 8.38
C GLY A 153 -35.43 -11.26 9.79
N LYS A 154 -36.22 -10.60 10.66
CA LYS A 154 -36.41 -11.03 12.05
C LYS A 154 -37.00 -12.43 12.20
N LYS A 155 -37.71 -12.92 11.17
CA LYS A 155 -38.26 -14.29 11.15
C LYS A 155 -37.19 -15.36 10.90
N SER A 156 -36.02 -14.97 10.39
CA SER A 156 -34.91 -15.86 10.06
C SER A 156 -33.63 -15.37 10.72
N PRO A 157 -33.37 -15.72 12.00
CA PRO A 157 -32.16 -15.33 12.70
C PRO A 157 -30.90 -15.73 11.90
N VAL A 158 -29.95 -14.80 11.79
CA VAL A 158 -28.67 -15.01 11.09
C VAL A 158 -27.56 -14.86 12.10
N ASP A 159 -26.87 -15.97 12.39
CA ASP A 159 -25.65 -15.93 13.19
C ASP A 159 -24.44 -15.60 12.30
N PRO A 160 -23.52 -14.73 12.78
CA PRO A 160 -22.22 -14.56 12.15
C PRO A 160 -21.50 -15.89 11.98
N PRO A 161 -20.81 -16.12 10.84
CA PRO A 161 -20.04 -17.34 10.64
C PRO A 161 -19.00 -17.48 11.76
N PRO A 162 -18.71 -18.71 12.21
CA PRO A 162 -17.60 -18.92 13.13
C PRO A 162 -16.33 -18.37 12.47
N MET A 163 -15.64 -17.45 13.16
CA MET A 163 -14.28 -17.10 12.78
C MET A 163 -13.45 -18.36 12.97
N GLU A 164 -13.17 -19.08 11.88
CA GLU A 164 -12.22 -20.18 11.92
C GLU A 164 -10.90 -19.63 12.46
N GLU A 165 -10.50 -20.10 13.65
CA GLU A 165 -9.13 -20.02 14.12
C GLU A 165 -8.27 -20.57 12.98
N ARG A 166 -7.53 -19.68 12.30
CA ARG A 166 -6.70 -20.05 11.16
C ARG A 166 -5.92 -21.31 11.51
N ALA A 167 -6.14 -22.36 10.72
CA ALA A 167 -5.63 -23.73 10.76
C ALA A 167 -4.11 -23.88 10.90
N SER A 168 -3.53 -23.32 11.95
CA SER A 168 -2.12 -23.40 12.31
C SER A 168 -1.90 -24.41 13.42
N SER A 169 -2.89 -24.60 14.32
CA SER A 169 -2.79 -25.58 15.41
C SER A 169 -2.87 -27.03 14.92
N ASP A 170 -3.80 -27.34 14.01
CA ASP A 170 -4.02 -28.72 13.54
C ASP A 170 -2.86 -29.25 12.68
N LEU A 171 -2.20 -28.38 11.92
CA LEU A 171 -1.02 -28.74 11.13
C LEU A 171 0.18 -29.00 12.04
N VAL A 172 0.38 -28.16 13.06
CA VAL A 172 1.44 -28.32 14.08
C VAL A 172 1.22 -29.59 14.90
N VAL A 173 -0.02 -29.91 15.27
CA VAL A 173 -0.37 -31.15 15.99
C VAL A 173 -0.20 -32.40 15.10
N LYS A 174 -0.51 -32.32 13.80
CA LYS A 174 -0.25 -33.42 12.85
C LYS A 174 1.25 -33.64 12.63
N ILE A 175 2.04 -32.57 12.52
CA ILE A 175 3.50 -32.65 12.36
C ILE A 175 4.14 -33.22 13.64
N ALA A 176 3.70 -32.78 14.82
CA ALA A 176 4.18 -33.30 16.11
C ALA A 176 3.90 -34.80 16.30
N LYS A 177 2.78 -35.32 15.78
CA LYS A 177 2.44 -36.74 15.81
C LYS A 177 3.20 -37.60 14.79
N GLN A 178 3.81 -36.98 13.77
CA GLN A 178 4.58 -37.67 12.74
C GLN A 178 6.09 -37.70 13.02
N LEU A 179 6.56 -36.94 14.01
CA LEU A 179 7.95 -37.00 14.47
C LEU A 179 8.15 -38.26 15.31
N PRO A 180 9.22 -39.04 15.08
CA PRO A 180 9.55 -40.15 15.97
C PRO A 180 9.80 -39.61 17.39
N PRO A 181 9.38 -40.34 18.44
CA PRO A 181 9.67 -39.93 19.81
C PRO A 181 11.18 -39.76 19.96
N PRO A 182 11.65 -38.72 20.68
CA PRO A 182 13.08 -38.51 20.88
C PRO A 182 13.70 -39.78 21.44
N THR A 183 14.74 -40.27 20.78
CA THR A 183 15.52 -41.42 21.28
C THR A 183 15.99 -41.10 22.69
N PRO A 184 15.71 -41.98 23.67
CA PRO A 184 16.18 -41.78 25.03
C PRO A 184 17.70 -41.77 24.99
N VAL A 185 18.29 -40.62 25.32
CA VAL A 185 19.71 -40.50 25.59
C VAL A 185 19.94 -41.22 26.93
N ASP A 186 20.90 -42.14 26.96
CA ASP A 186 21.23 -42.97 28.12
C ASP A 186 21.39 -42.11 29.39
N THR A 187 20.40 -42.21 30.27
CA THR A 187 20.42 -41.62 31.62
C THR A 187 21.30 -42.47 32.51
N THR A 188 22.59 -42.14 32.58
CA THR A 188 23.40 -42.52 33.74
C THR A 188 22.93 -41.71 34.94
N THR A 189 22.12 -42.36 35.79
CA THR A 189 21.90 -42.07 37.22
C THR A 189 22.19 -40.64 37.68
N THR A 190 21.16 -39.81 37.65
CA THR A 190 20.93 -38.83 38.71
C THR A 190 19.62 -39.20 39.37
N THR A 191 19.73 -39.49 40.65
CA THR A 191 18.64 -39.61 41.62
C THR A 191 17.56 -38.56 41.38
N ASP A 192 16.29 -38.98 41.52
CA ASP A 192 15.16 -38.07 41.70
C ASP A 192 15.48 -37.11 42.85
N ASN A 193 16.01 -35.93 42.52
CA ASN A 193 15.90 -34.78 43.38
C ASN A 193 14.53 -34.18 43.07
N ASP A 194 13.62 -34.26 44.05
CA ASP A 194 12.43 -33.40 44.16
C ASP A 194 12.84 -31.92 44.35
N ASP A 195 13.78 -31.43 43.55
CA ASP A 195 14.10 -30.01 43.41
C ASP A 195 13.59 -29.60 42.03
N ASP A 196 12.40 -29.02 42.03
CA ASP A 196 11.78 -28.26 40.96
C ASP A 196 12.62 -26.99 40.69
N ASP A 197 13.87 -27.18 40.30
CA ASP A 197 14.90 -26.14 40.14
C ASP A 197 14.82 -25.49 38.73
N TRP A 198 13.64 -25.56 38.10
CA TRP A 198 13.34 -24.73 36.96
C TRP A 198 13.08 -23.33 37.47
N ALA A 199 13.90 -22.37 37.04
CA ALA A 199 13.59 -20.96 37.24
C ALA A 199 12.21 -20.64 36.68
N ASP A 200 11.52 -19.69 37.31
CA ASP A 200 10.22 -19.21 36.83
C ASP A 200 10.29 -18.93 35.32
N PRO A 201 9.30 -19.41 34.53
CA PRO A 201 9.33 -19.24 33.09
C PRO A 201 9.38 -17.75 32.74
N GLU A 202 10.37 -17.35 31.96
CA GLU A 202 10.48 -15.97 31.52
C GLU A 202 9.25 -15.60 30.67
N PRO A 203 8.61 -14.45 30.95
CA PRO A 203 7.48 -14.02 30.15
C PRO A 203 7.92 -13.74 28.71
N LEU A 204 7.30 -14.44 27.75
CA LEU A 204 7.51 -14.25 26.30
C LEU A 204 7.28 -12.80 25.83
N ILE A 205 6.50 -12.04 26.60
CA ILE A 205 6.22 -10.62 26.36
C ILE A 205 6.87 -9.83 27.49
N VAL A 206 8.12 -9.44 27.29
CA VAL A 206 8.77 -8.42 28.12
C VAL A 206 8.15 -7.07 27.74
N LYS A 207 7.37 -6.47 28.63
CA LYS A 207 6.92 -5.08 28.48
C LYS A 207 8.12 -4.15 28.69
N THR A 208 8.87 -3.86 27.63
CA THR A 208 9.85 -2.79 27.64
C THR A 208 9.17 -1.44 27.50
N ASP A 209 9.57 -0.47 28.32
CA ASP A 209 9.15 0.92 28.16
C ASP A 209 9.61 1.47 26.79
N PRO A 210 8.78 2.29 26.12
CA PRO A 210 9.16 2.90 24.85
C PRO A 210 10.37 3.80 25.05
N LYS A 211 11.46 3.50 24.33
CA LYS A 211 12.66 4.35 24.31
C LYS A 211 12.37 5.64 23.53
N PRO A 212 12.98 6.78 23.91
CA PRO A 212 12.91 8.00 23.12
C PRO A 212 13.41 7.77 21.69
N TYR A 213 12.81 8.49 20.73
CA TYR A 213 13.29 8.45 19.35
C TYR A 213 14.71 9.02 19.26
N PRO A 214 15.63 8.34 18.56
CA PRO A 214 17.03 8.75 18.49
C PRO A 214 17.23 9.91 17.49
N ILE A 215 16.62 11.07 17.77
CA ILE A 215 16.63 12.23 16.88
C ILE A 215 18.03 12.72 16.55
N GLU A 216 18.97 12.57 17.49
CA GLU A 216 20.39 12.93 17.35
C GLU A 216 21.15 12.05 16.33
N SER A 217 20.57 10.93 15.89
CA SER A 217 21.17 10.07 14.85
C SER A 217 20.86 10.56 13.43
N LEU A 218 19.94 11.51 13.25
CA LEU A 218 19.66 12.09 11.95
C LEU A 218 20.75 13.11 11.57
N PRO A 219 21.11 13.22 10.28
CA PRO A 219 21.98 14.29 9.79
C PRO A 219 21.42 15.67 10.18
N PRO A 220 22.27 16.67 10.50
CA PRO A 220 21.82 17.94 11.07
C PRO A 220 20.68 18.63 10.30
N ILE A 221 20.79 18.71 8.97
CA ILE A 221 19.76 19.33 8.11
C ILE A 221 18.41 18.60 8.22
N ILE A 222 18.44 17.26 8.26
CA ILE A 222 17.22 16.44 8.36
C ILE A 222 16.65 16.56 9.77
N LYS A 223 17.52 16.53 10.79
CA LYS A 223 17.14 16.70 12.20
C LYS A 223 16.38 18.01 12.40
N ASP A 224 16.95 19.13 11.95
CA ASP A 224 16.38 20.45 12.14
C ASP A 224 15.02 20.58 11.44
N ALA A 225 14.93 20.09 10.20
CA ALA A 225 13.68 20.07 9.45
C ALA A 225 12.58 19.20 10.11
N VAL A 226 12.96 18.04 10.67
CA VAL A 226 12.04 17.16 11.40
C VAL A 226 11.53 17.85 12.66
N LEU A 227 12.41 18.49 13.43
CA LEU A 227 12.05 19.20 14.65
C LEU A 227 11.14 20.40 14.37
N GLU A 228 11.46 21.20 13.35
CA GLU A 228 10.65 22.34 12.92
C GLU A 228 9.24 21.90 12.52
N VAL A 229 9.13 20.85 11.69
CA VAL A 229 7.83 20.33 11.28
C VAL A 229 7.07 19.75 12.48
N ALA A 230 7.74 18.99 13.35
CA ALA A 230 7.11 18.42 14.55
C ALA A 230 6.57 19.49 15.48
N GLU A 231 7.32 20.58 15.69
CA GLU A 231 6.88 21.74 16.46
C GLU A 231 5.72 22.47 15.77
N PHE A 232 5.80 22.68 14.45
CA PHE A 232 4.74 23.37 13.72
C PHE A 232 3.41 22.60 13.70
N VAL A 233 3.44 21.29 13.40
CA VAL A 233 2.22 20.47 13.30
C VAL A 233 1.77 19.88 14.63
N GLN A 234 2.58 20.02 15.68
CA GLN A 234 2.37 19.44 17.00
C GLN A 234 2.17 17.91 16.92
N ALA A 235 3.05 17.24 16.16
CA ALA A 235 3.02 15.80 15.95
C ALA A 235 4.23 15.12 16.63
N PRO A 236 4.10 13.84 17.05
CA PRO A 236 5.22 13.09 17.57
C PRO A 236 6.41 13.05 16.60
N VAL A 237 7.61 13.35 17.10
CA VAL A 237 8.88 13.29 16.35
C VAL A 237 9.05 11.99 15.55
N PRO A 238 8.75 10.78 16.06
CA PRO A 238 8.86 9.55 15.27
C PRO A 238 8.04 9.57 13.97
N ILE A 239 6.83 10.13 13.98
CA ILE A 239 5.93 10.16 12.81
C ILE A 239 6.49 11.12 11.76
N VAL A 240 6.94 12.31 12.19
CA VAL A 240 7.54 13.31 11.31
C VAL A 240 8.87 12.83 10.73
N ALA A 241 9.71 12.20 11.55
CA ALA A 241 10.98 11.62 11.10
C ALA A 241 10.75 10.48 10.10
N SER A 242 9.77 9.62 10.34
CA SER A 242 9.39 8.54 9.41
C SER A 242 8.95 9.09 8.05
N SER A 243 8.15 10.15 8.05
CA SER A 243 7.71 10.87 6.84
C SER A 243 8.89 11.50 6.09
N ALA A 244 9.81 12.17 6.80
CA ALA A 244 11.02 12.74 6.21
C ALA A 244 11.90 11.67 5.55
N LEU A 245 12.16 10.56 6.25
CA LEU A 245 12.95 9.44 5.74
C LEU A 245 12.30 8.80 4.50
N ALA A 246 10.99 8.64 4.48
CA ALA A 246 10.28 8.11 3.32
C ALA A 246 10.38 9.05 2.11
N ALA A 247 10.24 10.37 2.31
CA ALA A 247 10.41 11.35 1.24
C ALA A 247 11.84 11.33 0.67
N ILE A 248 12.86 11.25 1.54
CA ILE A 248 14.27 11.15 1.14
C ILE A 248 14.52 9.84 0.37
N ALA A 249 14.02 8.72 0.87
CA ALA A 249 14.14 7.44 0.17
C ALA A 249 13.48 7.51 -1.20
N THR A 250 12.31 8.15 -1.32
CA THR A 250 11.58 8.29 -2.59
C THR A 250 12.40 8.99 -3.67
N VAL A 251 13.09 10.08 -3.32
CA VAL A 251 13.92 10.84 -4.27
C VAL A 251 15.28 10.19 -4.51
N ALA A 252 15.86 9.52 -3.51
CA ALA A 252 17.21 8.97 -3.60
C ALA A 252 17.25 7.54 -4.17
N GLN A 253 16.20 6.74 -4.01
CA GLN A 253 16.18 5.31 -4.37
C GLN A 253 16.42 5.03 -5.86
N GLY A 254 16.17 6.00 -6.74
CA GLY A 254 16.46 5.89 -8.17
C GLY A 254 17.95 6.06 -8.51
N HIS A 255 18.78 6.50 -7.55
CA HIS A 255 20.17 6.88 -7.77
C HIS A 255 21.17 5.98 -7.04
N PHE A 256 20.77 5.36 -5.92
CA PHE A 256 21.71 4.70 -5.04
C PHE A 256 21.19 3.34 -4.56
N ASP A 257 22.11 2.37 -4.53
CA ASP A 257 21.97 1.12 -3.79
C ASP A 257 22.95 1.14 -2.61
N VAL A 258 22.62 0.42 -1.53
CA VAL A 258 23.46 0.28 -0.35
C VAL A 258 23.99 -1.15 -0.21
N ARG A 259 25.30 -1.27 0.06
CA ARG A 259 25.94 -2.53 0.43
C ARG A 259 26.05 -2.63 1.95
N ARG A 260 25.24 -3.49 2.54
CA ARG A 260 25.15 -3.70 4.00
C ARG A 260 26.16 -4.73 4.49
N ALA A 261 26.43 -5.74 3.67
CA ALA A 261 27.45 -6.76 3.89
C ALA A 261 27.94 -7.30 2.53
N GLU A 262 28.96 -8.16 2.54
CA GLU A 262 29.38 -8.89 1.34
C GLU A 262 28.21 -9.73 0.79
N GLY A 263 27.92 -9.59 -0.50
CA GLY A 263 26.76 -10.22 -1.14
C GLY A 263 25.39 -9.63 -0.77
N LEU A 264 25.32 -8.62 0.11
CA LEU A 264 24.09 -7.97 0.53
C LEU A 264 24.04 -6.51 0.07
N SER A 265 23.80 -6.32 -1.23
CA SER A 265 23.51 -5.04 -1.86
C SER A 265 22.04 -4.93 -2.24
N GLY A 266 21.45 -3.75 -2.17
CA GLY A 266 20.11 -3.53 -2.68
C GLY A 266 19.65 -2.08 -2.56
N PRO A 267 18.40 -1.82 -2.95
CA PRO A 267 17.80 -0.48 -2.93
C PRO A 267 17.88 0.20 -1.55
N ILE A 268 17.93 1.52 -1.54
CA ILE A 268 17.69 2.34 -0.33
C ILE A 268 16.20 2.64 -0.11
N SER A 269 15.31 1.91 -0.77
CA SER A 269 13.87 2.02 -0.60
C SER A 269 13.44 1.68 0.83
N LEU A 270 12.50 2.46 1.37
CA LEU A 270 12.02 2.31 2.75
C LEU A 270 10.53 2.01 2.78
N PHE A 271 10.14 1.03 3.60
CA PHE A 271 8.75 0.79 3.97
C PHE A 271 8.54 1.31 5.39
N CYS A 272 7.98 2.51 5.48
CA CYS A 272 7.64 3.20 6.71
C CYS A 272 6.18 2.91 7.06
N LEU A 273 5.92 2.49 8.31
CA LEU A 273 4.57 2.30 8.83
C LEU A 273 4.45 2.99 10.18
N ALA A 274 3.60 4.02 10.25
CA ALA A 274 3.28 4.71 11.48
C ALA A 274 1.92 4.25 12.02
N ILE A 275 1.92 3.65 13.21
CA ILE A 275 0.69 3.33 13.95
C ILE A 275 0.42 4.50 14.90
N ALA A 276 -0.69 5.19 14.66
CA ALA A 276 -1.12 6.34 15.45
C ALA A 276 -2.64 6.42 15.47
N ASP A 277 -3.20 6.94 16.56
CA ASP A 277 -4.63 7.11 16.75
C ASP A 277 -5.22 8.17 15.80
N SER A 278 -6.55 8.18 15.70
CA SER A 278 -7.23 9.23 14.93
C SER A 278 -6.98 10.58 15.59
N GLY A 279 -6.44 11.54 14.84
CA GLY A 279 -6.08 12.86 15.34
C GLY A 279 -4.57 13.07 15.58
N ASP A 280 -3.73 12.03 15.50
CA ASP A 280 -2.27 12.10 15.71
C ASP A 280 -1.49 12.76 14.55
N ARG A 281 -2.18 13.62 13.78
CA ARG A 281 -1.58 14.50 12.77
C ARG A 281 -0.78 13.78 11.68
N LYS A 282 -1.02 12.49 11.41
CA LYS A 282 -0.38 11.69 10.34
C LYS A 282 -0.36 12.41 8.98
N THR A 283 -1.52 12.83 8.49
CA THR A 283 -1.63 13.61 7.23
C THR A 283 -0.88 14.93 7.29
N SER A 284 -0.90 15.61 8.46
CA SER A 284 -0.18 16.88 8.63
C SER A 284 1.34 16.70 8.71
N ALA A 285 1.82 15.55 9.19
CA ALA A 285 3.24 15.19 9.26
C ALA A 285 3.82 14.81 7.88
N ALA A 286 2.99 14.49 6.88
CA ALA A 286 3.39 14.19 5.50
C ALA A 286 3.78 15.44 4.67
N ARG A 287 4.37 16.47 5.30
CA ARG A 287 4.70 17.75 4.64
C ARG A 287 5.77 17.63 3.56
N PHE A 288 6.74 16.75 3.75
CA PHE A 288 7.88 16.59 2.85
C PHE A 288 7.46 16.09 1.45
N SER A 289 6.37 15.33 1.37
CA SER A 289 5.84 14.80 0.11
C SER A 289 5.25 15.88 -0.81
N LYS A 290 4.86 17.04 -0.28
CA LYS A 290 4.33 18.15 -1.10
C LYS A 290 5.32 18.63 -2.15
N THR A 291 6.61 18.65 -1.83
CA THR A 291 7.66 19.04 -2.77
C THR A 291 7.79 18.03 -3.90
N ILE A 292 7.66 16.73 -3.58
CA ILE A 292 7.67 15.63 -4.56
C ILE A 292 6.46 15.77 -5.50
N GLN A 293 5.27 16.00 -4.95
CA GLN A 293 4.04 16.23 -5.72
C GLN A 293 4.16 17.44 -6.65
N GLN A 294 4.70 18.55 -6.14
CA GLN A 294 4.86 19.77 -6.93
C GLN A 294 5.87 19.57 -8.06
N HIS A 295 6.98 18.86 -7.80
CA HIS A 295 7.95 18.53 -8.83
C HIS A 295 7.34 17.61 -9.90
N GLU A 296 6.63 16.54 -9.51
CA GLU A 296 5.95 15.66 -10.45
C GLU A 296 4.96 16.43 -11.34
N LYS A 297 4.20 17.36 -10.74
CA LYS A 297 3.28 18.24 -11.48
C LYS A 297 4.02 19.13 -12.49
N ASN A 298 5.07 19.83 -12.06
CA ASN A 298 5.86 20.72 -12.91
C ASN A 298 6.47 19.95 -14.09
N GLU A 299 6.97 18.74 -13.82
CA GLU A 299 7.62 17.91 -14.82
C GLU A 299 6.62 17.35 -15.84
N ARG A 300 5.41 16.98 -15.38
CA ARG A 300 4.30 16.63 -16.26
C ARG A 300 3.88 17.78 -17.17
N GLU A 301 3.83 19.00 -16.64
CA GLU A 301 3.52 20.19 -17.43
C GLU A 301 4.62 20.49 -18.45
N ARG A 302 5.89 20.38 -18.05
CA ARG A 302 7.06 20.56 -18.93
C ARG A 302 7.06 19.55 -20.09
N LEU A 303 6.78 18.29 -19.81
CA LEU A 303 6.78 17.20 -20.81
C LEU A 303 5.46 17.07 -21.57
N ALA A 304 4.40 17.82 -21.22
CA ALA A 304 3.10 17.72 -21.87
C ALA A 304 3.15 17.94 -23.40
N PRO A 305 3.95 18.87 -23.95
CA PRO A 305 4.07 19.03 -25.41
C PRO A 305 4.73 17.82 -26.09
N GLU A 306 5.77 17.26 -25.48
CA GLU A 306 6.45 16.05 -25.98
C GLU A 306 5.51 14.84 -25.94
N TRP A 307 4.73 14.71 -24.87
CA TRP A 307 3.70 13.68 -24.76
C TRP A 307 2.65 13.79 -25.87
N LYS A 308 2.14 15.00 -26.15
CA LYS A 308 1.20 15.23 -27.25
C LYS A 308 1.82 14.89 -28.61
N LYS A 309 3.09 15.24 -28.83
CA LYS A 309 3.83 14.87 -30.05
C LYS A 309 3.94 13.35 -30.18
N TYR A 310 4.30 12.66 -29.10
CA TYR A 310 4.36 11.20 -29.05
C TYR A 310 3.00 10.58 -29.39
N GLN A 311 1.89 11.07 -28.80
CA GLN A 311 0.54 10.59 -29.11
C GLN A 311 0.23 10.71 -30.61
N GLY A 312 0.50 11.86 -31.22
CA GLY A 312 0.27 12.05 -32.66
C GLY A 312 1.15 11.15 -33.55
N LEU A 313 2.41 10.92 -33.16
CA LEU A 313 3.29 9.99 -33.85
C LEU A 313 2.81 8.54 -33.72
N MET A 314 2.35 8.16 -32.52
CA MET A 314 1.83 6.82 -32.25
C MET A 314 0.53 6.55 -33.01
N ASP A 315 -0.39 7.52 -33.06
CA ASP A 315 -1.63 7.42 -33.84
C ASP A 315 -1.35 7.28 -35.35
N SER A 316 -0.37 8.04 -35.86
CA SER A 316 0.07 7.93 -37.26
C SER A 316 0.70 6.56 -37.54
N TRP A 317 1.54 6.08 -36.64
CA TRP A 317 2.16 4.76 -36.73
C TRP A 317 1.12 3.65 -36.69
N GLU A 318 0.15 3.71 -35.78
CA GLU A 318 -0.91 2.72 -35.67
C GLU A 318 -1.82 2.71 -36.91
N SER A 319 -2.14 3.88 -37.45
CA SER A 319 -2.90 4.02 -38.70
C SER A 319 -2.16 3.38 -39.88
N LYS A 320 -0.86 3.63 -40.03
CA LYS A 320 -0.01 2.99 -41.05
C LYS A 320 0.02 1.47 -40.88
N ARG A 321 0.18 1.00 -39.64
CA ARG A 321 0.23 -0.43 -39.30
C ARG A 321 -1.08 -1.13 -39.63
N GLN A 322 -2.22 -0.52 -39.34
CA GLN A 322 -3.53 -1.05 -39.70
C GLN A 322 -3.73 -1.09 -41.22
N GLY A 323 -3.33 -0.03 -41.93
CA GLY A 323 -3.38 0.03 -43.39
C GLY A 323 -2.54 -1.07 -44.07
N LEU A 324 -1.29 -1.24 -43.64
CA LEU A 324 -0.41 -2.32 -44.15
C LEU A 324 -0.97 -3.70 -43.85
N LYS A 325 -1.49 -3.94 -42.63
CA LYS A 325 -2.17 -5.21 -42.29
C LYS A 325 -3.39 -5.47 -43.17
N GLN A 326 -4.16 -4.45 -43.52
CA GLN A 326 -5.30 -4.60 -44.41
C GLN A 326 -4.86 -4.88 -45.86
N LYS A 327 -3.84 -4.17 -46.36
CA LYS A 327 -3.23 -4.41 -47.68
C LYS A 327 -2.72 -5.85 -47.80
N LEU A 328 -1.99 -6.32 -46.78
CA LEU A 328 -1.48 -7.68 -46.69
C LEU A 328 -2.61 -8.73 -46.79
N ARG A 329 -3.69 -8.54 -46.02
CA ARG A 329 -4.87 -9.44 -46.08
C ARG A 329 -5.50 -9.48 -47.47
N GLN A 330 -5.56 -8.35 -48.18
CA GLN A 330 -6.13 -8.29 -49.54
C GLN A 330 -5.23 -8.93 -50.58
N GLN A 331 -3.90 -8.73 -50.48
CA GLN A 331 -2.92 -9.34 -51.38
C GLN A 331 -2.88 -10.87 -51.21
N GLN A 332 -2.96 -11.37 -49.97
CA GLN A 332 -3.04 -12.80 -49.67
C GLN A 332 -4.31 -13.46 -50.25
N GLN A 333 -5.44 -12.76 -50.28
CA GLN A 333 -6.69 -13.28 -50.89
C GLN A 333 -6.65 -13.32 -52.42
N LYS A 334 -5.83 -12.48 -53.05
CA LYS A 334 -5.74 -12.34 -54.51
C LYS A 334 -4.56 -13.10 -55.11
N GLU A 335 -3.78 -13.82 -54.30
CA GLU A 335 -2.53 -14.50 -54.71
C GLU A 335 -1.58 -13.54 -55.44
N ASP A 336 -1.45 -12.31 -54.91
CA ASP A 336 -0.60 -11.26 -55.48
C ASP A 336 0.90 -11.59 -55.24
N PRO A 337 1.77 -11.54 -56.26
CA PRO A 337 3.21 -11.76 -56.08
C PRO A 337 3.91 -10.73 -55.18
N ASN A 338 3.32 -9.56 -54.92
CA ASN A 338 3.94 -8.50 -54.12
C ASN A 338 3.59 -8.56 -52.62
N VAL A 339 3.27 -9.74 -52.10
CA VAL A 339 3.00 -9.94 -50.65
C VAL A 339 4.27 -9.70 -49.84
N ASP A 340 5.41 -10.21 -50.29
CA ASP A 340 6.69 -10.13 -49.58
C ASP A 340 7.13 -8.67 -49.33
N GLU A 341 6.94 -7.79 -50.32
CA GLU A 341 7.26 -6.35 -50.20
C GLU A 341 6.44 -5.67 -49.09
N THR A 342 5.15 -6.00 -48.97
CA THR A 342 4.29 -5.44 -47.91
C THR A 342 4.63 -6.03 -46.54
N GLU A 343 5.11 -7.27 -46.48
CA GLU A 343 5.61 -7.86 -45.23
C GLU A 343 6.89 -7.15 -44.76
N ASP A 344 7.82 -6.87 -45.67
CA ASP A 344 9.04 -6.11 -45.38
C ASP A 344 8.72 -4.68 -44.91
N GLU A 345 7.80 -3.97 -45.57
CA GLU A 345 7.31 -2.65 -45.15
C GLU A 345 6.72 -2.68 -43.73
N LEU A 346 5.99 -3.75 -43.37
CA LEU A 346 5.40 -3.90 -42.05
C LEU A 346 6.47 -4.15 -40.97
N VAL A 347 7.51 -4.93 -41.29
CA VAL A 347 8.66 -5.17 -40.40
C VAL A 347 9.42 -3.87 -40.16
N GLU A 348 9.72 -3.09 -41.21
CA GLU A 348 10.39 -1.80 -41.09
C GLU A 348 9.57 -0.82 -40.25
N LEU A 349 8.25 -0.74 -40.48
CA LEU A 349 7.37 0.10 -39.67
C LEU A 349 7.37 -0.32 -38.19
N GLN A 350 7.42 -1.62 -37.91
CA GLN A 350 7.44 -2.12 -36.52
C GLN A 350 8.76 -1.73 -35.81
N GLN A 351 9.87 -1.60 -36.53
CA GLN A 351 11.14 -1.08 -36.00
C GLN A 351 11.08 0.44 -35.75
N SER A 352 10.31 1.18 -36.54
CA SER A 352 10.13 2.63 -36.37
C SER A 352 9.00 2.99 -35.38
N GLN A 353 8.69 2.11 -34.42
CA GLN A 353 7.66 2.39 -33.42
C GLN A 353 8.10 3.56 -32.52
N PRO A 354 7.29 4.62 -32.36
CA PRO A 354 7.62 5.72 -31.46
C PRO A 354 7.78 5.23 -30.02
N GLU A 355 8.81 5.69 -29.33
CA GLU A 355 9.02 5.41 -27.90
C GLU A 355 8.30 6.45 -27.03
N PRO A 356 7.64 6.02 -25.94
CA PRO A 356 7.01 6.96 -25.01
C PRO A 356 8.08 7.76 -24.26
N PRO A 357 7.92 9.10 -24.13
CA PRO A 357 8.82 9.87 -23.28
C PRO A 357 8.64 9.42 -21.82
N ARG A 358 9.76 9.35 -21.08
CA ARG A 358 9.76 8.93 -19.68
C ARG A 358 9.10 10.01 -18.83
N MET A 359 7.86 9.76 -18.43
CA MET A 359 7.10 10.66 -17.58
C MET A 359 7.29 10.23 -16.12
N PRO A 360 7.83 11.09 -15.25
CA PRO A 360 7.97 10.77 -13.83
C PRO A 360 6.60 10.51 -13.22
N ARG A 361 6.53 9.40 -12.48
CA ARG A 361 5.37 9.02 -11.69
C ARG A 361 5.88 8.45 -10.38
N TRP A 362 6.03 9.33 -9.39
CA TRP A 362 6.56 8.94 -8.11
C TRP A 362 5.48 8.42 -7.18
N GLN A 363 4.23 8.86 -7.30
CA GLN A 363 3.22 8.56 -6.29
C GLN A 363 2.11 7.59 -6.74
N TYR A 364 1.76 6.68 -5.84
CA TYR A 364 0.64 5.74 -5.96
C TYR A 364 -0.18 5.76 -4.66
N GLN A 365 -1.50 5.79 -4.78
CA GLN A 365 -2.43 5.84 -3.64
C GLN A 365 -3.48 4.73 -3.74
N ASP A 366 -4.22 4.69 -4.85
CA ASP A 366 -5.13 3.61 -5.20
C ASP A 366 -4.64 2.91 -6.47
N PHE A 367 -4.34 1.63 -6.36
CA PHE A 367 -3.77 0.86 -7.46
C PHE A 367 -4.20 -0.61 -7.45
N THR A 368 -4.33 -1.15 -8.66
CA THR A 368 -4.20 -2.59 -8.87
C THR A 368 -2.73 -2.96 -8.97
N ILE A 369 -2.38 -4.19 -8.59
CA ILE A 369 -0.99 -4.63 -8.67
C ILE A 369 -0.47 -4.64 -10.12
N GLU A 370 -1.35 -4.89 -11.10
CA GLU A 370 -1.05 -4.79 -12.53
C GLU A 370 -0.82 -3.35 -12.97
N ALA A 371 -1.62 -2.39 -12.47
CA ALA A 371 -1.43 -0.97 -12.78
C ALA A 371 -0.14 -0.42 -12.17
N LEU A 372 0.19 -0.83 -10.93
CA LEU A 372 1.47 -0.53 -10.31
C LEU A 372 2.62 -1.11 -11.15
N SER A 373 2.57 -2.41 -11.46
CA SER A 373 3.58 -3.10 -12.27
C SER A 373 3.82 -2.42 -13.62
N LYS A 374 2.75 -2.08 -14.35
CA LYS A 374 2.86 -1.37 -15.63
C LYS A 374 3.43 0.04 -15.48
N GLY A 375 3.02 0.77 -14.45
CA GLY A 375 3.56 2.10 -14.19
C GLY A 375 5.06 2.07 -13.85
N MET A 376 5.49 1.08 -13.06
CA MET A 376 6.90 0.88 -12.70
C MET A 376 7.78 0.51 -13.91
N MET A 377 7.23 -0.08 -14.98
CA MET A 377 7.98 -0.27 -16.23
C MET A 377 8.25 1.05 -16.96
N GLY A 378 7.34 2.03 -16.85
CA GLY A 378 7.54 3.36 -17.43
C GLY A 378 8.50 4.22 -16.61
N TRP A 379 8.36 4.17 -15.28
CA TRP A 379 9.19 4.89 -14.34
C TRP A 379 9.53 4.01 -13.13
N PRO A 380 10.77 3.50 -13.01
CA PRO A 380 11.10 2.41 -12.08
C PRO A 380 11.35 2.86 -10.64
N ALA A 381 11.01 4.09 -10.26
CA ALA A 381 11.16 4.59 -8.90
C ALA A 381 9.86 5.23 -8.41
N ALA A 382 9.29 4.75 -7.31
CA ALA A 382 8.02 5.25 -6.79
C ALA A 382 7.85 5.07 -5.28
N VAL A 383 6.81 5.69 -4.75
CA VAL A 383 6.32 5.57 -3.38
C VAL A 383 4.82 5.30 -3.39
N ILE A 384 4.40 4.36 -2.55
CA ILE A 384 3.00 4.23 -2.14
C ILE A 384 2.85 5.08 -0.88
N GLU A 385 2.12 6.18 -0.99
CA GLU A 385 1.91 7.10 0.13
C GLU A 385 0.46 7.04 0.57
N SER A 386 0.20 6.76 1.84
CA SER A 386 -1.17 6.69 2.36
C SER A 386 -1.26 7.13 3.81
N ASP A 387 -2.01 8.21 4.04
CA ASP A 387 -2.36 8.68 5.39
C ASP A 387 -3.51 7.85 6.01
N GLU A 388 -4.30 7.19 5.17
CA GLU A 388 -5.31 6.21 5.55
C GLU A 388 -4.90 4.80 5.11
N SER A 389 -4.18 4.08 5.98
CA SER A 389 -3.72 2.71 5.71
C SER A 389 -4.88 1.76 5.31
N GLY A 390 -6.12 2.06 5.70
CA GLY A 390 -7.31 1.31 5.25
C GLY A 390 -7.59 1.39 3.74
N SER A 391 -7.12 2.41 3.03
CA SER A 391 -7.25 2.53 1.57
C SER A 391 -6.30 1.56 0.85
N VAL A 392 -5.07 1.40 1.36
CA VAL A 392 -4.06 0.46 0.83
C VAL A 392 -4.36 -0.97 1.29
N PHE A 393 -4.50 -1.18 2.60
CA PHE A 393 -4.73 -2.52 3.17
C PHE A 393 -6.17 -3.02 3.01
N GLY A 394 -7.12 -2.10 2.84
CA GLY A 394 -8.52 -2.40 2.55
C GLY A 394 -8.89 -2.14 1.09
N GLY A 395 -7.94 -1.89 0.20
CA GLY A 395 -8.19 -1.75 -1.23
C GLY A 395 -8.65 -3.06 -1.87
N TYR A 396 -9.24 -2.98 -3.08
CA TYR A 396 -9.78 -4.15 -3.79
C TYR A 396 -8.73 -5.27 -3.93
N SER A 397 -7.53 -4.91 -4.39
CA SER A 397 -6.39 -5.83 -4.57
C SER A 397 -6.01 -6.55 -3.28
N MET A 398 -6.05 -5.86 -2.13
CA MET A 398 -5.66 -6.42 -0.85
C MET A 398 -6.77 -7.30 -0.26
N ARG A 399 -8.05 -7.01 -0.49
CA ARG A 399 -9.16 -7.87 -0.06
C ARG A 399 -9.20 -9.18 -0.82
N GLU A 400 -8.97 -9.13 -2.14
CA GLU A 400 -9.08 -10.31 -3.00
C GLU A 400 -7.80 -11.15 -3.00
N ALA A 401 -6.62 -10.51 -2.90
CA ALA A 401 -5.33 -11.18 -3.09
C ALA A 401 -4.21 -10.63 -2.18
N ALA A 402 -4.48 -10.39 -0.90
CA ALA A 402 -3.53 -9.82 0.08
C ALA A 402 -2.11 -10.43 0.00
N MET A 403 -2.02 -11.76 0.03
CA MET A 403 -0.74 -12.46 0.05
C MET A 403 0.07 -12.22 -1.22
N LYS A 404 -0.60 -12.14 -2.38
CA LYS A 404 0.07 -11.84 -3.64
C LYS A 404 0.60 -10.41 -3.64
N VAL A 405 -0.23 -9.44 -3.22
CA VAL A 405 0.17 -8.03 -3.16
C VAL A 405 1.37 -7.86 -2.23
N LEU A 406 1.34 -8.43 -1.02
CA LEU A 406 2.46 -8.37 -0.07
C LEU A 406 3.73 -9.01 -0.65
N ALA A 407 3.60 -10.16 -1.32
CA ALA A 407 4.74 -10.81 -1.98
C ALA A 407 5.34 -9.93 -3.09
N ASP A 408 4.50 -9.28 -3.89
CA ASP A 408 4.96 -8.39 -4.97
C ASP A 408 5.58 -7.10 -4.40
N LEU A 409 5.03 -6.51 -3.33
CA LEU A 409 5.66 -5.39 -2.62
C LEU A 409 7.05 -5.75 -2.10
N ASN A 410 7.22 -6.94 -1.51
CA ASN A 410 8.54 -7.41 -1.08
C ASN A 410 9.52 -7.55 -2.24
N ARG A 411 9.05 -8.01 -3.41
CA ARG A 411 9.89 -8.10 -4.62
C ARG A 411 10.28 -6.72 -5.14
N PHE A 412 9.35 -5.76 -5.13
CA PHE A 412 9.63 -4.37 -5.50
C PHE A 412 10.62 -3.71 -4.54
N TRP A 413 10.59 -4.07 -3.25
CA TRP A 413 11.54 -3.61 -2.25
C TRP A 413 12.94 -4.23 -2.42
N ASP A 414 13.01 -5.52 -2.76
CA ASP A 414 14.27 -6.22 -3.06
C ASP A 414 14.94 -5.70 -4.35
N GLY A 415 14.14 -5.12 -5.25
CA GLY A 415 14.61 -4.55 -6.52
C GLY A 415 15.08 -5.58 -7.54
N LYS A 416 14.71 -6.85 -7.33
CA LYS A 416 15.02 -7.95 -8.25
C LYS A 416 14.07 -7.97 -9.45
N PRO A 417 14.51 -8.49 -10.62
CA PRO A 417 13.65 -8.64 -11.77
C PRO A 417 12.43 -9.53 -11.48
N ILE A 418 11.26 -9.08 -11.90
CA ILE A 418 9.99 -9.81 -11.78
C ILE A 418 9.52 -10.19 -13.18
N HIS A 419 9.49 -11.48 -13.45
CA HIS A 419 8.91 -12.03 -14.67
C HIS A 419 7.42 -12.26 -14.48
N VAL A 420 6.61 -11.61 -15.31
CA VAL A 420 5.16 -11.79 -15.31
C VAL A 420 4.76 -12.47 -16.61
N ASP A 421 4.55 -13.77 -16.53
CA ASP A 421 4.10 -14.58 -17.66
C ASP A 421 2.58 -14.71 -17.69
N ARG A 422 1.98 -14.40 -18.85
CA ARG A 422 0.52 -14.45 -19.03
C ARG A 422 0.20 -15.19 -20.32
N ARG A 423 -0.83 -16.04 -20.29
CA ARG A 423 -1.27 -16.81 -21.46
C ARG A 423 -2.20 -16.03 -22.39
N GLN A 424 -2.99 -15.12 -21.83
CA GLN A 424 -4.02 -14.34 -22.55
C GLN A 424 -3.65 -12.87 -22.75
N SER A 425 -2.61 -12.39 -22.08
CA SER A 425 -2.07 -11.04 -22.26
C SER A 425 -0.57 -11.13 -22.49
N GLU A 426 0.04 -10.02 -22.90
CA GLU A 426 1.48 -9.92 -23.08
C GLU A 426 2.22 -10.24 -21.77
N SER A 427 3.25 -11.08 -21.87
CA SER A 427 4.22 -11.30 -20.79
C SER A 427 5.18 -10.12 -20.74
N TYR A 428 5.60 -9.73 -19.55
CA TYR A 428 6.51 -8.59 -19.38
C TYR A 428 7.51 -8.81 -18.25
N LEU A 429 8.64 -8.11 -18.36
CA LEU A 429 9.70 -8.07 -17.38
C LEU A 429 9.68 -6.72 -16.68
N ILE A 430 9.63 -6.74 -15.36
CA ILE A 430 9.81 -5.57 -14.52
C ILE A 430 11.21 -5.66 -13.92
N ASP A 431 12.08 -4.71 -14.21
CA ASP A 431 13.45 -4.72 -13.73
C ASP A 431 13.88 -3.33 -13.21
N GLY A 432 14.88 -3.30 -12.32
CA GLY A 432 15.44 -2.08 -11.76
C GLY A 432 14.48 -1.29 -10.88
N VAL A 433 13.39 -1.92 -10.43
CA VAL A 433 12.34 -1.25 -9.65
C VAL A 433 12.78 -0.90 -8.25
N ARG A 434 12.28 0.24 -7.78
CA ARG A 434 12.60 0.86 -6.50
C ARG A 434 11.30 1.41 -5.92
N LEU A 435 10.77 0.74 -4.91
CA LEU A 435 9.48 1.10 -4.32
C LEU A 435 9.64 1.38 -2.85
N SER A 436 9.23 2.57 -2.43
CA SER A 436 9.05 2.93 -1.02
C SER A 436 7.57 2.87 -0.65
N VAL A 437 7.27 2.75 0.64
CA VAL A 437 5.91 2.79 1.20
C VAL A 437 5.94 3.74 2.40
N SER A 438 4.96 4.64 2.51
CA SER A 438 4.88 5.60 3.61
C SER A 438 3.46 5.84 4.11
#